data_AF-A0A2D5V5P4-F1
#
_entry.id   AF-A0A2D5V5P4-F1
#
_cell.length_a   1.000
_cell.length_b   1.000
_cell.length_c   1.000
_cell.angle_alpha   90.00
_cell.angle_beta   90.00
_cell.angle_gamma   90.00
#
_symmetry.space_group_name_H-M   'P 1'
#
loop_
_entity.id
_entity.type
_entity.pdbx_description
1 polymer ?
#
loop_
_entity_poly.entity_id
_entity_poly.type
_entity_poly.pdbx_seq_one_letter_code
_entity_poly.pdbx_strand_id
1 'polypeptide(L)'
;MPKGNHQYIVASNFLGTAKLNIYYENSNSMTTELEIPNCEIYDVIILNNNILIASSNGLYNFNLSGNLMSTISTSHFCNKIVKGEQNQDIYLICGNELWSYNSSGSLNLVNTVFDSIRDYLPFYNK
;
A
#
# COMPACT_ATOMS: atom_id res chain seq x y z
N MET A 1 3.61 3.42 9.93
CA MET A 1 4.79 2.59 9.56
C MET A 1 6.06 3.43 9.62
N PRO A 2 7.22 2.88 9.97
CA PRO A 2 8.48 3.63 10.03
C PRO A 2 8.91 4.13 8.64
N LYS A 3 9.24 5.42 8.52
CA LYS A 3 9.79 6.05 7.31
C LYS A 3 11.30 6.28 7.42
N GLY A 4 11.77 6.56 8.63
CA GLY A 4 13.16 6.87 8.95
C GLY A 4 13.30 7.13 10.45
N ASN A 5 14.44 7.66 10.88
CA ASN A 5 14.69 7.94 12.29
C ASN A 5 13.59 8.82 12.89
N HIS A 6 12.83 8.26 13.85
CA HIS A 6 11.75 8.93 14.58
C HIS A 6 10.67 9.56 13.67
N GLN A 7 10.47 8.99 12.48
CA GLN A 7 9.47 9.42 11.50
C GLN A 7 8.58 8.24 11.09
N TYR A 8 7.28 8.47 11.05
CA TYR A 8 6.31 7.44 10.72
C TYR A 8 5.29 7.94 9.72
N ILE A 9 4.99 7.14 8.70
CA ILE A 9 3.85 7.38 7.81
C ILE A 9 2.58 6.88 8.46
N VAL A 10 1.56 7.74 8.44
CA VAL A 10 0.22 7.51 8.97
C VAL A 10 -0.76 7.71 7.82
N ALA A 11 -1.40 6.63 7.40
CA ALA A 11 -2.57 6.70 6.53
C ALA A 11 -3.82 6.94 7.38
N SER A 12 -4.69 7.82 6.92
CA SER A 12 -5.92 8.16 7.65
C SER A 12 -7.07 8.40 6.69
N ASN A 13 -8.22 7.82 7.00
CA ASN A 13 -9.45 8.00 6.24
C ASN A 13 -10.36 8.98 6.99
N PHE A 14 -10.74 10.06 6.32
CA PHE A 14 -11.74 11.01 6.76
C PHE A 14 -12.93 10.95 5.82
N LEU A 15 -14.07 11.50 6.24
CA LEU A 15 -15.27 11.56 5.41
C LEU A 15 -14.96 12.29 4.09
N GLY A 16 -14.93 11.54 2.98
CA GLY A 16 -14.68 12.07 1.63
C GLY A 16 -13.22 12.40 1.30
N THR A 17 -12.23 12.07 2.15
CA THR A 17 -10.80 12.31 1.85
C THR A 17 -9.91 11.35 2.63
N ALA A 18 -8.98 10.70 1.94
CA ALA A 18 -7.88 9.99 2.58
C ALA A 18 -6.62 10.85 2.61
N LYS A 19 -5.79 10.68 3.65
CA LYS A 19 -4.54 11.41 3.82
C LYS A 19 -3.38 10.48 4.12
N LEU A 20 -2.21 10.82 3.58
CA LEU A 20 -0.93 10.32 4.07
C LEU A 20 -0.22 11.45 4.81
N ASN A 21 0.11 11.18 6.06
CA ASN A 21 0.83 12.12 6.91
C ASN A 21 2.18 11.54 7.33
N ILE A 22 3.15 12.41 7.60
CA ILE A 22 4.36 12.06 8.35
C ILE A 22 4.19 12.56 9.78
N TYR A 23 4.24 11.64 10.73
CA TYR A 23 4.40 11.92 12.14
C TYR A 23 5.89 11.98 12.50
N TYR A 24 6.30 13.06 13.17
CA TYR A 24 7.63 13.28 13.69
C TYR A 24 7.58 13.13 15.20
N GLU A 25 8.15 12.04 15.71
CA GLU A 25 8.10 11.69 17.13
C GLU A 25 8.88 12.69 17.99
N ASN A 26 10.05 13.14 17.52
CA ASN A 26 10.90 14.08 18.26
C ASN A 26 10.23 15.43 18.55
N SER A 27 9.42 15.93 17.62
CA SER A 27 8.70 17.20 17.75
C SER A 27 7.22 17.01 18.11
N ASN A 28 6.77 15.75 18.24
CA ASN A 28 5.37 15.37 18.37
C ASN A 28 4.44 16.14 17.41
N SER A 29 4.85 16.22 16.14
CA SER A 29 4.15 17.00 15.11
C SER A 29 3.80 16.14 13.91
N MET A 30 2.82 16.59 13.12
CA MET A 30 2.36 15.87 11.93
C MET A 30 2.28 16.82 10.73
N THR A 31 2.74 16.35 9.56
CA THR A 31 2.59 17.04 8.27
C THR A 31 1.82 16.17 7.30
N THR A 32 0.95 16.80 6.48
CA THR A 32 0.24 16.11 5.40
C THR A 32 1.12 16.10 4.15
N GLU A 33 1.39 14.92 3.61
CA GLU A 33 2.17 14.74 2.36
C GLU A 33 1.26 14.59 1.14
N LEU A 34 0.11 13.91 1.32
CA LEU A 34 -0.82 13.63 0.24
C LEU A 34 -2.25 13.65 0.76
N GLU A 35 -3.14 14.28 0.01
CA GLU A 35 -4.59 14.17 0.17
C GLU A 35 -5.20 13.56 -1.10
N ILE A 36 -6.03 12.54 -0.93
CA ILE A 36 -6.74 11.87 -2.02
C ILE A 36 -8.25 12.07 -1.80
N PRO A 37 -8.92 12.92 -2.60
CA PRO A 37 -10.35 13.16 -2.43
C PRO A 37 -11.16 11.93 -2.84
N ASN A 38 -12.32 11.75 -2.20
CA ASN A 38 -13.27 10.65 -2.46
C ASN A 38 -12.59 9.28 -2.49
N CYS A 39 -11.74 9.01 -1.50
CA CYS A 39 -10.93 7.81 -1.44
C CYS A 39 -10.87 7.29 -0.01
N GLU A 40 -10.81 5.96 0.13
CA GLU A 40 -10.42 5.28 1.36
C GLU A 40 -9.13 4.50 1.11
N ILE A 41 -8.14 4.65 1.99
CA ILE A 41 -6.91 3.86 1.98
C ILE A 41 -7.15 2.61 2.83
N TYR A 42 -6.92 1.43 2.23
CA TYR A 42 -7.06 0.15 2.91
C TYR A 42 -5.74 -0.34 3.47
N ASP A 43 -4.65 -0.21 2.69
CA ASP A 43 -3.32 -0.59 3.14
C ASP A 43 -2.24 0.20 2.41
N VAL A 44 -1.08 0.30 3.05
CA VAL A 44 0.05 1.10 2.56
C VAL A 44 1.37 0.46 2.97
N ILE A 45 2.36 0.50 2.08
CA ILE A 45 3.74 0.12 2.40
C ILE A 45 4.74 1.09 1.78
N ILE A 46 5.91 1.21 2.40
CA ILE A 46 7.04 1.97 1.83
C ILE A 46 7.95 1.00 1.06
N LEU A 47 8.24 1.37 -0.18
CA LEU A 47 9.17 0.72 -1.09
C LEU A 47 10.25 1.72 -1.48
N ASN A 48 11.35 1.73 -0.73
CA ASN A 48 12.41 2.73 -0.86
C ASN A 48 11.86 4.15 -0.71
N ASN A 49 11.83 4.92 -1.80
CA ASN A 49 11.33 6.30 -1.81
C ASN A 49 9.89 6.43 -2.33
N ASN A 50 9.22 5.30 -2.56
CA ASN A 50 7.82 5.29 -2.97
C ASN A 50 6.94 4.69 -1.87
N ILE A 51 5.68 5.09 -1.86
CA ILE A 51 4.63 4.50 -1.05
C ILE A 51 3.65 3.84 -2.02
N LEU A 52 3.47 2.54 -1.86
CA LEU A 52 2.41 1.81 -2.54
C LEU A 52 1.14 1.92 -1.70
N ILE A 53 0.04 2.35 -2.32
CA ILE A 53 -1.23 2.65 -1.67
C ILE A 53 -2.32 1.81 -2.30
N ALA A 54 -2.91 0.93 -1.51
CA ALA A 54 -4.10 0.18 -1.89
C ALA A 54 -5.34 0.89 -1.36
N SER A 55 -6.30 1.18 -2.24
CA SER A 55 -7.41 2.09 -1.94
C SER A 55 -8.73 1.70 -2.62
N SER A 56 -9.80 2.40 -2.24
CA SER A 56 -11.12 2.31 -2.87
C SER A 56 -11.13 2.71 -4.34
N ASN A 57 -10.10 3.42 -4.80
CA ASN A 57 -10.00 3.91 -6.18
C ASN A 57 -8.93 3.15 -7.00
N GLY A 58 -8.40 2.07 -6.44
CA GLY A 58 -7.38 1.23 -7.04
C GLY A 58 -6.03 1.33 -6.33
N LEU A 59 -4.97 1.05 -7.09
CA LEU A 59 -3.60 0.99 -6.60
C LEU A 59 -2.80 2.21 -7.12
N TYR A 60 -2.18 2.93 -6.18
CA TYR A 60 -1.36 4.10 -6.48
C TYR A 60 0.08 3.91 -6.01
N ASN A 61 1.00 4.57 -6.70
CA ASN A 61 2.37 4.75 -6.27
C ASN A 61 2.64 6.23 -6.03
N PHE A 62 3.04 6.60 -4.81
CA PHE A 62 3.38 7.97 -4.45
C PHE A 62 4.87 8.10 -4.19
N ASN A 63 5.55 8.98 -4.93
CA ASN A 63 6.98 9.24 -4.77
C ASN A 63 7.21 10.36 -3.74
N LEU A 64 7.92 10.04 -2.66
CA LEU A 64 8.15 10.94 -1.53
C LEU A 64 9.08 12.12 -1.85
N SER A 65 10.05 11.96 -2.76
CA SER A 65 10.96 13.09 -3.09
C SER A 65 10.39 14.00 -4.16
N GLY A 66 9.62 13.44 -5.10
CA GLY A 66 9.02 14.19 -6.20
C GLY A 66 7.66 14.77 -5.86
N ASN A 67 7.01 14.34 -4.76
CA ASN A 67 5.62 14.63 -4.44
C ASN A 67 4.67 14.33 -5.62
N LEU A 68 4.91 13.20 -6.28
CA LEU A 68 4.19 12.79 -7.48
C LEU A 68 3.46 11.48 -7.22
N MET A 69 2.16 11.47 -7.50
CA MET A 69 1.33 10.28 -7.46
C MET A 69 1.10 9.76 -8.88
N SER A 70 1.29 8.46 -9.09
CA SER A 70 0.92 7.77 -10.31
C SER A 70 -0.07 6.65 -10.00
N THR A 71 -0.98 6.41 -10.93
CA THR A 71 -1.91 5.28 -10.86
C THR A 71 -1.25 4.04 -11.46
N ILE A 72 -1.21 2.95 -10.70
CA ILE A 72 -0.79 1.64 -11.22
C ILE A 72 -1.98 0.95 -11.85
N SER A 73 -3.13 0.94 -11.16
CA SER A 73 -4.36 0.36 -11.68
C SER A 73 -5.57 0.97 -11.01
N THR A 74 -6.63 1.23 -11.79
CA THR A 74 -7.95 1.62 -11.28
C THR A 74 -8.92 0.45 -11.18
N SER A 75 -8.55 -0.73 -11.68
CA SER A 75 -9.42 -1.92 -11.72
C SER A 75 -9.11 -2.94 -10.63
N HIS A 76 -7.98 -2.79 -9.93
CA HIS A 76 -7.57 -3.68 -8.84
C HIS A 76 -7.80 -3.01 -7.50
N PHE A 77 -8.91 -3.36 -6.86
CA PHE A 77 -9.25 -2.91 -5.51
C PHE A 77 -8.66 -3.89 -4.49
N CYS A 78 -7.44 -3.61 -4.06
CA CYS A 78 -6.71 -4.48 -3.16
C CYS A 78 -6.90 -4.03 -1.71
N ASN A 79 -7.20 -4.97 -0.81
CA ASN A 79 -7.46 -4.68 0.60
C ASN A 79 -6.19 -4.82 1.44
N LYS A 80 -5.18 -5.52 0.94
CA LYS A 80 -3.94 -5.81 1.65
C LYS A 80 -2.75 -5.81 0.72
N ILE A 81 -1.64 -5.28 1.22
CA ILE A 81 -0.33 -5.38 0.59
C ILE A 81 0.57 -6.22 1.51
N VAL A 82 1.20 -7.24 0.94
CA VAL A 82 2.10 -8.15 1.67
C VAL A 82 3.47 -8.10 0.98
N LYS A 83 4.51 -7.82 1.77
CA LYS A 83 5.89 -7.92 1.29
C LYS A 83 6.38 -9.34 1.55
N GLY A 84 6.83 -10.03 0.51
CA GLY A 84 7.44 -11.35 0.62
C GLY A 84 8.74 -11.29 1.40
N GLU A 85 8.87 -12.15 2.41
CA GLU A 85 10.02 -12.14 3.33
C GLU A 85 11.31 -12.64 2.64
N GLN A 86 11.19 -13.62 1.74
CA GLN A 86 12.34 -14.29 1.13
C GLN A 86 12.81 -13.68 -0.20
N ASN A 87 11.89 -13.13 -1.00
CA ASN A 87 12.16 -12.63 -2.36
C ASN A 87 12.03 -11.10 -2.48
N GLN A 88 11.55 -10.42 -1.45
CA GLN A 88 11.21 -8.99 -1.47
C GLN A 88 10.14 -8.60 -2.51
N ASP A 89 9.47 -9.59 -3.11
CA ASP A 89 8.36 -9.36 -4.03
C ASP A 89 7.17 -8.79 -3.27
N ILE A 90 6.33 -8.03 -3.97
CA ILE A 90 5.11 -7.48 -3.38
C ILE A 90 3.93 -8.28 -3.87
N TYR A 91 3.10 -8.71 -2.93
CA TYR A 91 1.87 -9.42 -3.19
C TYR A 91 0.68 -8.55 -2.77
N LEU A 92 -0.39 -8.63 -3.54
CA LEU A 92 -1.61 -7.86 -3.34
C LEU A 92 -2.77 -8.83 -3.23
N ILE A 93 -3.59 -8.64 -2.20
CA ILE A 93 -4.84 -9.38 -2.03
C ILE A 93 -5.97 -8.47 -2.50
N CYS A 94 -6.58 -8.82 -3.63
CA CYS A 94 -7.60 -8.04 -4.30
C CYS A 94 -8.88 -8.89 -4.41
N GLY A 95 -9.78 -8.73 -3.45
CA GLY A 95 -10.91 -9.65 -3.26
C GLY A 95 -10.43 -11.10 -3.09
N ASN A 96 -10.86 -11.96 -4.01
CA ASN A 96 -10.53 -13.38 -4.05
C ASN A 96 -9.30 -13.68 -4.93
N GLU A 97 -8.51 -12.68 -5.32
CA GLU A 97 -7.34 -12.84 -6.15
C GLU A 97 -6.05 -12.44 -5.43
N LEU A 98 -5.00 -13.20 -5.71
CA LEU A 98 -3.63 -12.91 -5.30
C LEU A 98 -2.86 -12.45 -6.53
N TRP A 99 -2.34 -11.23 -6.46
CA TRP A 99 -1.53 -10.62 -7.51
C TRP A 99 -0.10 -10.42 -7.02
N SER A 100 0.86 -10.51 -7.93
CA SER A 100 2.23 -10.06 -7.71
C SER A 100 2.45 -8.72 -8.38
N TYR A 101 3.13 -7.82 -7.68
CA TYR A 101 3.55 -6.51 -8.14
C TYR A 101 5.08 -6.47 -8.14
N ASN A 102 5.65 -6.23 -9.31
CA ASN A 102 7.11 -6.16 -9.47
C ASN A 102 7.59 -4.71 -9.59
N SER A 103 8.91 -4.52 -9.54
CA SER A 103 9.54 -3.19 -9.62
C SER A 103 9.35 -2.48 -10.97
N SER A 104 8.92 -3.19 -12.02
CA SER A 104 8.56 -2.57 -13.31
C SER A 104 7.12 -2.04 -13.35
N GLY A 105 6.38 -2.15 -12.23
CA GLY A 105 5.00 -1.70 -12.14
C GLY A 105 3.97 -2.67 -12.73
N SER A 106 4.38 -3.90 -13.05
CA SER A 106 3.52 -4.90 -13.67
C SER A 106 2.77 -5.72 -12.63
N LEU A 107 1.50 -5.98 -12.90
CA LEU A 107 0.63 -6.85 -12.10
C LEU A 107 0.48 -8.19 -12.80
N ASN A 108 0.80 -9.29 -12.11
CA ASN A 108 0.58 -10.64 -12.62
C ASN A 108 -0.28 -11.43 -11.64
N LEU A 109 -1.36 -12.02 -12.13
CA LEU A 109 -2.22 -12.90 -11.35
C LEU A 109 -1.39 -14.12 -10.94
N VAL A 110 -1.28 -14.33 -9.63
CA VAL A 110 -0.61 -15.50 -9.05
C VAL A 110 -1.63 -16.61 -8.85
N ASN A 111 -2.80 -16.27 -8.28
CA ASN A 111 -3.84 -17.25 -7.98
C ASN A 111 -5.21 -16.58 -7.77
N THR A 112 -6.28 -17.37 -7.89
CA THR A 112 -7.63 -17.02 -7.46
C THR A 112 -8.04 -17.99 -6.34
N VAL A 113 -8.38 -17.46 -5.18
CA VAL A 113 -8.62 -18.17 -3.92
C VAL A 113 -10.07 -18.00 -3.50
N PHE A 114 -10.79 -19.11 -3.37
CA PHE A 114 -12.24 -19.07 -3.37
C PHE A 114 -12.90 -18.87 -1.99
N ASP A 115 -12.20 -19.05 -0.85
CA ASP A 115 -12.69 -18.50 0.45
C ASP A 115 -11.83 -18.81 1.69
N SER A 116 -10.88 -19.74 1.68
CA SER A 116 -10.30 -20.18 2.95
C SER A 116 -9.08 -19.37 3.36
N ILE A 117 -9.01 -18.96 4.64
CA ILE A 117 -7.81 -18.33 5.22
C ILE A 117 -6.55 -19.19 5.01
N ARG A 118 -6.75 -20.51 4.84
CA ARG A 118 -5.71 -21.49 4.53
C ARG A 118 -5.04 -21.26 3.18
N ASP A 119 -5.73 -20.64 2.24
CA ASP A 119 -5.18 -20.37 0.91
C ASP A 119 -4.16 -19.23 0.93
N TYR A 120 -4.17 -18.40 1.99
CA TYR A 120 -3.19 -17.33 2.21
C TYR A 120 -2.05 -17.72 3.19
N LEU A 121 -2.23 -18.78 3.99
CA LEU A 121 -1.23 -19.25 4.98
C LEU A 121 0.16 -19.58 4.40
N PRO A 122 0.33 -20.12 3.18
CA PRO A 122 1.65 -20.44 2.63
C PRO A 122 2.56 -19.22 2.47
N PHE A 123 1.98 -18.01 2.48
CA PHE A 123 2.69 -16.74 2.29
C PHE A 123 2.99 -16.00 3.59
N TYR A 124 2.49 -16.49 4.74
CA TYR A 124 2.78 -15.93 6.07
C TYR A 124 3.80 -16.74 6.87
N ASN A 125 4.15 -17.96 6.44
CA ASN A 125 4.98 -18.92 7.20
C ASN A 125 6.16 -19.48 6.39
N LYS A 126 6.96 -18.65 5.73
CA LYS A 126 8.21 -19.11 5.08
C LYS A 126 9.36 -18.12 5.19
#